data_AF-A0AAW5WG68-F1
#
_entry.id   AF-A0AAW5WG68-F1
#
_cell.length_a   1.000
_cell.length_b   1.000
_cell.length_c   1.000
_cell.angle_alpha   90.00
_cell.angle_beta   90.00
_cell.angle_gamma   90.00
#
_symmetry.space_group_name_H-M   'P 1'
#
loop_
_entity.id
_entity.type
_entity.pdbx_description
1 polymer ?
#
loop_
_entity_poly.entity_id
_entity_poly.type
_entity_poly.pdbx_seq_one_letter_code
_entity_poly.pdbx_strand_id
1 'polypeptide(L)'
;MTHGMVLGKFMPPHAGHVYLCEFARRWVDELTIVVGSTAAEPIPGAQRVAWMRELFPFDRVVHLANENPQRPWEHPDFWDIWKASLQGVLATRPDFVF
;
A
#
# COMPACT_ATOMS: atom_id res chain seq x y z
N MET A 1 7.24 15.91 11.78
CA MET A 1 6.96 14.47 11.87
C MET A 1 7.20 13.87 10.50
N THR A 2 7.94 12.78 10.39
CA THR A 2 8.22 12.09 9.12
C THR A 2 7.13 11.08 8.79
N HIS A 3 6.72 11.04 7.52
CA HIS A 3 5.68 10.11 7.04
C HIS A 3 6.27 9.10 6.05
N GLY A 4 6.03 7.82 6.32
CA GLY A 4 6.46 6.70 5.47
C GLY A 4 5.30 6.03 4.76
N MET A 5 5.59 5.44 3.60
CA MET A 5 4.64 4.61 2.86
C MET A 5 5.25 3.25 2.49
N VAL A 6 4.48 2.18 2.68
CA VAL A 6 4.72 0.86 2.08
C VAL A 6 3.56 0.55 1.13
N LEU A 7 3.85 0.14 -0.10
CA LEU A 7 2.84 -0.32 -1.07
C LEU A 7 3.03 -1.80 -1.36
N GLY A 8 1.97 -2.59 -1.22
CA GLY A 8 2.04 -4.02 -1.49
C GLY A 8 0.71 -4.64 -1.91
N LYS A 9 0.79 -5.77 -2.62
CA LYS A 9 -0.39 -6.59 -2.94
C LYS A 9 -0.84 -7.43 -1.74
N PHE A 10 0.09 -7.85 -0.87
CA PHE A 10 -0.15 -8.66 0.34
C PHE A 10 -1.06 -9.87 0.10
N MET A 11 -0.70 -10.73 -0.87
CA MET A 11 -1.55 -11.81 -1.37
C MET A 11 -0.88 -13.19 -1.27
N PRO A 12 -0.90 -13.86 -0.10
CA PRO A 12 -1.22 -13.32 1.24
C PRO A 12 -0.02 -12.57 1.87
N PRO A 13 -0.19 -11.86 3.00
CA PRO A 13 0.95 -11.36 3.77
C PRO A 13 1.82 -12.52 4.27
N HIS A 14 3.11 -12.25 4.45
CA HIS A 14 4.09 -13.25 4.91
C HIS A 14 5.19 -12.56 5.74
N ALA A 15 6.06 -13.35 6.38
CA ALA A 15 7.08 -12.83 7.31
C ALA A 15 7.97 -11.72 6.71
N GLY A 16 8.34 -11.80 5.43
CA GLY A 16 9.06 -10.72 4.74
C GLY A 16 8.31 -9.39 4.68
N HIS A 17 7.00 -9.41 4.37
CA HIS A 17 6.16 -8.20 4.41
C HIS A 17 6.08 -7.63 5.83
N VAL A 18 5.95 -8.51 6.83
CA VAL A 18 5.89 -8.10 8.23
C VAL A 18 7.18 -7.41 8.64
N TYR A 19 8.32 -8.01 8.28
CA TYR A 19 9.64 -7.43 8.54
C TYR A 19 9.81 -6.05 7.90
N LEU A 20 9.41 -5.88 6.63
CA LEU A 20 9.49 -4.59 5.94
C LEU A 20 8.65 -3.51 6.64
N CYS A 21 7.40 -3.83 7.01
CA CYS A 21 6.53 -2.87 7.68
C CYS A 21 7.03 -2.54 9.10
N GLU A 22 7.54 -3.53 9.84
CA GLU A 22 8.19 -3.34 11.15
C GLU A 22 9.44 -2.46 11.07
N PHE A 23 10.25 -2.64 10.01
CA PHE A 23 11.38 -1.77 9.75
C PHE A 23 10.92 -0.35 9.45
N ALA A 24 9.96 -0.19 8.54
CA ALA A 24 9.46 1.11 8.11
C ALA A 24 8.86 1.90 9.30
N ARG A 25 7.99 1.30 10.12
CA ARG A 25 7.34 1.97 11.27
C ARG A 25 8.32 2.40 12.37
N ARG A 26 9.53 1.84 12.41
CA ARG A 26 10.59 2.27 13.35
C ARG A 26 11.43 3.42 12.79
N TRP A 27 11.36 3.66 11.48
CA TRP A 27 12.13 4.69 10.79
C TRP A 27 11.40 6.03 10.69
N VAL A 28 10.08 6.02 10.75
CA VAL A 28 9.23 7.21 10.58
C VAL A 28 8.32 7.41 11.79
N ASP A 29 7.82 8.64 11.97
CA ASP A 29 6.86 8.96 13.03
C ASP A 29 5.47 8.36 12.73
N GLU A 30 5.08 8.33 11.45
CA GLU A 30 3.80 7.76 10.99
C GLU A 30 3.99 6.89 9.74
N LEU A 31 3.48 5.66 9.77
CA LEU A 31 3.50 4.74 8.62
C LEU A 31 2.11 4.58 8.00
N THR A 32 2.01 4.68 6.68
CA THR A 32 0.84 4.24 5.90
C THR A 32 1.17 3.01 5.05
N ILE A 33 0.41 1.94 5.28
CA ILE A 33 0.50 0.69 4.51
C ILE A 33 -0.65 0.69 3.50
N VAL A 34 -0.30 0.80 2.22
CA VAL A 34 -1.24 0.80 1.11
C VAL A 34 -1.38 -0.63 0.57
N VAL A 35 -2.58 -1.20 0.73
CA VAL A 35 -2.94 -2.50 0.16
C VAL A 35 -3.52 -2.27 -1.22
N GLY A 36 -2.76 -2.59 -2.26
CA GLY A 36 -3.22 -2.52 -3.66
C GLY A 36 -3.91 -3.81 -4.10
N SER A 37 -5.06 -3.70 -4.75
CA SER A 37 -5.76 -4.86 -5.31
C SER A 37 -6.53 -4.55 -6.58
N THR A 38 -6.70 -5.57 -7.42
CA THR A 38 -7.71 -5.59 -8.49
C THR A 38 -8.81 -6.60 -8.21
N ALA A 39 -9.98 -6.44 -8.83
CA ALA A 39 -11.11 -7.35 -8.65
C ALA A 39 -10.84 -8.77 -9.20
N ALA A 40 -9.91 -8.90 -10.14
CA ALA A 40 -9.54 -10.17 -10.78
C ALA A 40 -8.56 -11.03 -9.96
N GLU A 41 -8.03 -10.52 -8.84
CA GLU A 41 -7.07 -11.24 -8.01
C GLU A 41 -7.73 -12.35 -7.16
N PRO A 42 -7.04 -13.49 -6.94
CA PRO A 42 -7.63 -14.68 -6.31
C PRO A 42 -8.03 -14.50 -4.84
N ILE A 43 -7.47 -13.51 -4.15
CA ILE A 43 -7.84 -13.17 -2.78
C ILE A 43 -8.46 -11.76 -2.77
N PRO A 44 -9.71 -11.59 -2.30
CA PRO A 44 -10.36 -10.29 -2.26
C PRO A 44 -9.52 -9.23 -1.54
N GLY A 45 -9.47 -8.01 -2.09
CA GLY A 45 -8.73 -6.89 -1.50
C GLY A 45 -9.15 -6.61 -0.05
N ALA A 46 -10.45 -6.67 0.24
CA ALA A 46 -10.98 -6.49 1.60
C ALA A 46 -10.43 -7.50 2.61
N GLN A 47 -10.23 -8.75 2.21
CA GLN A 47 -9.64 -9.79 3.07
C GLN A 47 -8.17 -9.47 3.39
N ARG A 48 -7.43 -8.97 2.39
CA ARG A 48 -6.03 -8.59 2.55
C ARG A 48 -5.88 -7.36 3.44
N VAL A 49 -6.77 -6.37 3.30
CA VAL A 49 -6.84 -5.21 4.19
C VAL A 49 -7.13 -5.62 5.63
N ALA A 50 -8.06 -6.56 5.85
CA ALA A 50 -8.37 -7.07 7.17
C ALA A 50 -7.13 -7.71 7.84
N TRP A 51 -6.42 -8.60 7.13
CA TRP A 51 -5.18 -9.19 7.66
C TRP A 51 -4.10 -8.15 7.96
N MET A 52 -3.92 -7.15 7.10
CA MET A 52 -2.92 -6.10 7.35
C MET A 52 -3.31 -5.22 8.55
N ARG A 53 -4.61 -4.96 8.80
CA ARG A 53 -5.08 -4.26 10.01
C ARG A 53 -4.88 -5.08 11.27
N GLU A 54 -5.03 -6.40 11.20
CA GLU A 54 -4.73 -7.30 12.33
C GLU A 54 -3.24 -7.33 12.66
N LEU A 55 -2.38 -7.35 11.63
CA LEU A 55 -0.93 -7.36 11.78
C LEU A 55 -0.37 -6.00 12.26
N PHE A 56 -0.97 -4.90 11.82
CA PHE A 56 -0.52 -3.53 12.09
C PHE A 56 -1.64 -2.65 12.68
N PRO A 57 -2.15 -2.97 13.88
CA PRO A 57 -3.34 -2.32 14.45
C PRO A 57 -3.12 -0.84 14.82
N PHE A 58 -1.86 -0.40 14.89
CA PHE A 58 -1.50 0.97 15.26
C PHE A 58 -1.02 1.81 14.07
N ASP A 59 -0.81 1.20 12.90
CA ASP A 59 -0.38 1.90 11.70
C ASP A 59 -1.57 2.16 10.77
N ARG A 60 -1.44 3.11 9.84
CA ARG A 60 -2.53 3.45 8.92
C ARG A 60 -2.59 2.48 7.76
N VAL A 61 -3.55 1.56 7.78
CA VAL A 61 -3.79 0.61 6.67
C VAL A 61 -4.91 1.11 5.76
N VAL A 62 -4.59 1.42 4.51
CA VAL A 62 -5.53 1.93 3.48
C VAL A 62 -5.65 0.98 2.30
N HIS A 63 -6.82 0.97 1.66
CA HIS A 63 -7.10 0.14 0.50
C HIS A 63 -7.04 0.98 -0.78
N LEU A 64 -6.17 0.61 -1.71
CA LEU A 64 -6.14 1.13 -3.07
C LEU A 64 -6.80 0.12 -4.00
N ALA A 65 -8.09 0.32 -4.27
CA ALA A 65 -8.93 -0.57 -5.09
C ALA A 65 -9.05 -0.12 -6.56
N ASN A 66 -8.29 0.89 -6.97
CA ASN A 66 -8.28 1.37 -8.35
C ASN A 66 -7.73 0.31 -9.31
N GLU A 67 -8.39 0.13 -10.45
CA GLU A 67 -7.93 -0.73 -11.56
C GLU A 67 -6.83 -0.01 -12.35
N ASN A 68 -5.71 0.25 -11.69
CA ASN A 68 -4.55 0.86 -12.32
C ASN A 68 -3.88 -0.12 -13.30
N PRO A 69 -3.27 0.38 -14.40
CA PRO A 69 -2.40 -0.46 -15.23
C PRO A 69 -1.30 -1.08 -14.36
N GLN A 70 -0.97 -2.34 -14.60
CA GLN A 70 -0.01 -3.09 -13.81
C GLN A 70 1.41 -2.95 -14.33
N ARG A 71 1.57 -2.58 -15.61
CA ARG A 71 2.89 -2.40 -16.25
C ARG A 71 3.00 -1.05 -16.96
N PRO A 72 4.18 -0.37 -16.93
CA PRO A 72 4.36 0.95 -17.55
C PRO A 72 4.00 1.04 -19.03
N TRP A 73 4.09 -0.06 -19.77
CA TRP A 73 3.79 -0.11 -21.20
C TRP A 73 2.30 -0.33 -21.52
N GLU A 74 1.45 -0.57 -20.52
CA GLU A 74 0.00 -0.74 -20.74
C GLU A 74 -0.71 0.59 -20.99
N HIS A 75 -0.13 1.72 -20.55
CA HIS A 75 -0.74 3.04 -20.71
C HIS A 75 0.33 4.16 -20.76
N PRO A 76 0.24 5.14 -21.68
CA PRO A 76 1.20 6.25 -21.74
C PRO A 76 1.27 7.06 -20.44
N ASP A 77 0.12 7.27 -19.79
CA ASP A 77 0.01 8.02 -18.53
C ASP A 77 0.16 7.14 -17.27
N PHE A 78 0.82 5.97 -17.37
CA PHE A 78 0.93 4.99 -16.28
C PHE A 78 1.28 5.62 -14.93
N TRP A 79 2.33 6.45 -14.90
CA TRP A 79 2.83 7.05 -13.67
C TRP A 79 1.89 8.11 -13.09
N ASP A 80 1.23 8.90 -13.95
CA ASP A 80 0.28 9.91 -13.52
C ASP A 80 -0.99 9.28 -12.95
N ILE A 81 -1.47 8.19 -13.57
CA ILE A 81 -2.58 7.38 -13.04
C ILE A 81 -2.22 6.83 -11.65
N TRP A 82 -1.06 6.19 -11.50
CA TRP A 82 -0.63 5.64 -10.22
C TRP A 82 -0.46 6.72 -9.15
N LYS A 83 0.14 7.86 -9.50
CA LYS A 83 0.31 8.99 -8.59
C LYS A 83 -1.03 9.56 -8.14
N ALA A 84 -1.97 9.78 -9.06
CA ALA A 84 -3.30 10.28 -8.73
C ALA A 84 -4.07 9.31 -7.83
N SER A 85 -4.05 8.01 -8.15
CA SER A 85 -4.69 6.97 -7.34
C SER A 85 -4.10 6.90 -5.92
N LEU A 86 -2.76 6.96 -5.78
CA LEU A 86 -2.10 7.00 -4.48
C LEU A 86 -2.44 8.27 -3.69
N GLN A 87 -2.45 9.44 -4.33
CA GLN A 87 -2.85 10.70 -3.70
C GLN A 87 -4.30 10.68 -3.22
N GLY A 88 -5.18 9.88 -3.84
CA GLY A 88 -6.56 9.71 -3.39
C GLY A 88 -6.72 8.94 -2.07
N VAL A 89 -5.74 8.11 -1.68
CA VAL A 89 -5.81 7.29 -0.46
C VAL A 89 -4.87 7.75 0.65
N LEU A 90 -3.82 8.49 0.30
CA LEU A 90 -2.86 9.05 1.24
C LEU A 90 -3.39 10.37 1.80
N ALA A 91 -3.32 10.56 3.12
CA ALA A 91 -3.68 11.84 3.74
C ALA A 91 -2.63 12.93 3.51
N THR A 92 -1.36 12.53 3.44
CA THR A 92 -0.20 13.40 3.27
C THR A 92 0.76 12.77 2.27
N ARG A 93 1.59 13.61 1.65
CA ARG A 93 2.68 13.12 0.79
C ARG A 93 3.71 12.42 1.68
N PRO A 94 4.15 11.19 1.35
CA PRO A 94 5.18 10.51 2.11
C PRO A 94 6.55 11.16 1.87
N ASP A 95 7.34 11.24 2.92
CA ASP A 95 8.75 11.62 2.87
C ASP A 95 9.62 10.43 2.43
N PHE A 96 9.20 9.21 2.80
CA PHE A 96 9.91 7.96 2.51
C PHE A 96 8.98 6.91 1.90
N VAL A 97 9.50 6.16 0.94
CA VAL A 97 8.85 4.96 0.38
C VAL A 97 9.75 3.76 0.67
N PHE A 98 9.15 2.70 1.20
CA PHE A 98 9.81 1.45 1.60
C PHE A 98 9.34 0.29 0.72
#